data_AF-A0A920ME71-F1
#
_entry.id   AF-A0A920ME71-F1
#
_cell.length_a   1.000
_cell.length_b   1.000
_cell.length_c   1.000
_cell.angle_alpha   90.00
_cell.angle_beta   90.00
_cell.angle_gamma   90.00
#
_symmetry.space_group_name_H-M   'P 1'
#
loop_
_entity.id
_entity.type
_entity.pdbx_description
1 polymer ?
#
loop_
_entity_poly.entity_id
_entity_poly.type
_entity_poly.pdbx_seq_one_letter_code
_entity_poly.pdbx_strand_id
1 'polypeptide(L)'
;MLTQLSEFWFEKTQSIVSNHMTDDLELVDLLDSPDQLDYFSKRSMIVKRLNPLPIEAVVRGYLIGSGWKDYQATGSVCGINWRKGSKWRKNCLSQSIRLPPKRKLGNTMKIFPMKKGFDLIGEELANQVRQIAIDIYNFGVNHARKKGVYYC
;
A
#
# COMPACT_ATOMS: atom_id res chain seq x y z
N MET A 1 15.01 -9.67 5.89
CA MET A 1 14.75 -9.36 4.47
C MET A 1 13.58 -8.39 4.28
N LEU A 2 12.36 -8.69 4.75
CA LEU A 2 11.22 -7.77 4.57
C LEU A 2 11.42 -6.40 5.25
N THR A 3 12.02 -6.38 6.44
CA THR A 3 12.34 -5.14 7.17
C THR A 3 13.24 -4.22 6.34
N GLN A 4 14.38 -4.73 5.88
CA GLN A 4 15.31 -4.00 5.01
C GLN A 4 14.66 -3.52 3.70
N LEU A 5 13.75 -4.31 3.12
CA LEU A 5 13.01 -3.89 1.93
C LEU A 5 12.06 -2.72 2.23
N SER A 6 11.37 -2.75 3.36
CA SER A 6 10.53 -1.64 3.81
C SER A 6 11.35 -0.38 4.09
N GLU A 7 12.49 -0.50 4.78
CA GLU A 7 13.44 0.61 5.01
C GLU A 7 13.90 1.24 3.69
N PHE A 8 14.31 0.40 2.74
CA PHE A 8 14.70 0.87 1.41
C PHE A 8 13.60 1.68 0.74
N TRP A 9 12.34 1.21 0.77
CA TRP A 9 11.24 1.95 0.16
C TRP A 9 10.89 3.21 0.93
N PHE A 10 10.92 3.17 2.26
CA PHE A 10 10.71 4.35 3.09
C PHE A 10 11.70 5.45 2.79
N GLU A 11 12.99 5.12 2.62
CA GLU A 11 14.04 6.04 2.18
C GLU A 11 13.78 6.58 0.77
N LYS A 12 13.46 5.71 -0.19
CA LYS A 12 13.28 6.13 -1.60
C LYS A 12 12.04 6.97 -1.84
N THR A 13 11.03 6.91 -0.98
CA THR A 13 9.79 7.67 -1.14
C THR A 13 9.67 8.87 -0.19
N GLN A 14 10.72 9.21 0.59
CA GLN A 14 10.68 10.34 1.53
C GLN A 14 10.32 11.68 0.87
N SER A 15 10.71 11.88 -0.40
CA SER A 15 10.39 13.09 -1.16
C SER A 15 8.91 13.18 -1.57
N ILE A 16 8.16 12.08 -1.47
CA ILE A 16 6.73 12.01 -1.81
C ILE A 16 5.90 12.22 -0.54
N VAL A 17 6.23 11.50 0.53
CA VAL A 17 5.53 11.59 1.82
C VAL A 17 6.47 11.21 2.96
N SER A 18 6.34 11.90 4.09
CA SER A 18 6.99 11.49 5.34
C SER A 18 6.49 10.12 5.79
N ASN A 19 7.41 9.30 6.30
CA ASN A 19 7.08 7.99 6.87
C ASN A 19 7.19 8.03 8.40
N HIS A 20 6.91 6.90 9.05
CA HIS A 20 6.89 6.79 10.52
C HIS A 20 8.24 6.49 11.16
N MET A 21 9.34 6.36 10.40
CA MET A 21 10.65 6.07 10.98
C MET A 21 11.06 7.21 11.92
N THR A 22 11.87 6.86 12.91
CA THR A 22 12.44 7.84 13.83
C THR A 22 13.86 7.48 14.19
N ASP A 23 14.65 8.52 14.42
CA ASP A 23 16.04 8.44 14.89
C ASP A 23 16.14 8.94 16.35
N ASP A 24 14.99 9.10 17.03
CA ASP A 24 14.93 9.57 18.42
C ASP A 24 15.53 8.57 19.42
N LEU A 25 15.62 7.28 19.05
CA LEU A 25 16.12 6.18 19.86
C LEU A 25 16.91 5.21 18.98
N GLU A 26 17.89 4.55 19.57
CA GLU A 26 18.56 3.41 18.95
C GLU A 26 18.01 2.09 19.48
N LEU A 27 18.19 1.00 18.71
CA LEU A 27 17.70 -0.31 19.12
C LEU A 27 18.32 -0.77 20.43
N VAL A 28 19.59 -0.42 20.66
CA VAL A 28 20.33 -0.75 21.89
C VAL A 28 19.67 -0.16 23.14
N ASP A 29 19.00 0.99 23.02
CA ASP A 29 18.30 1.65 24.13
C ASP A 29 17.03 0.88 24.58
N LEU A 30 16.56 -0.06 23.74
CA LEU A 30 15.32 -0.80 23.94
C LEU A 30 15.53 -2.29 24.29
N LEU A 31 16.79 -2.76 24.31
CA LEU A 31 17.11 -4.16 24.56
C LEU A 31 17.46 -4.39 26.04
N ASP A 32 17.02 -5.53 26.57
CA ASP A 32 17.34 -5.93 27.95
C ASP A 32 18.79 -6.42 28.08
N SER A 33 19.38 -6.90 26.98
CA SER A 33 20.77 -7.38 26.92
C SER A 33 21.39 -7.14 25.55
N PRO A 34 22.69 -6.79 25.46
CA PRO A 34 23.42 -6.64 24.20
C PRO A 34 23.37 -7.89 23.29
N ASP A 35 23.26 -9.08 23.86
CA ASP A 35 23.21 -10.34 23.09
C ASP A 35 21.96 -10.44 22.19
N GLN A 36 20.93 -9.66 22.48
CA GLN A 36 19.71 -9.60 21.67
C GLN A 36 19.88 -8.80 20.38
N LEU A 37 20.95 -7.99 20.27
CA LEU A 37 21.12 -7.02 19.18
C LEU A 37 21.22 -7.69 17.81
N ASP A 38 21.97 -8.79 17.67
CA ASP A 38 22.09 -9.48 16.38
C ASP A 38 20.74 -10.04 15.92
N TYR A 39 19.91 -10.50 16.85
CA TYR A 39 18.59 -11.03 16.52
C TYR A 39 17.63 -9.96 16.01
N PHE A 40 17.60 -8.78 16.65
CA PHE A 40 16.61 -7.74 16.35
C PHE A 40 17.05 -6.77 15.25
N SER A 41 18.35 -6.49 15.12
CA SER A 41 18.89 -5.47 14.20
C SER A 41 18.44 -5.61 12.74
N LYS A 42 18.23 -6.83 12.25
CA LYS A 42 17.87 -7.10 10.84
C LYS A 42 16.37 -7.22 10.59
N ARG A 43 15.54 -7.14 11.65
CA ARG A 43 14.13 -7.49 11.59
C ARG A 43 13.17 -6.60 12.38
N SER A 44 13.69 -5.60 13.08
CA SER A 44 12.93 -4.61 13.85
C SER A 44 13.12 -3.21 13.27
N MET A 45 12.14 -2.34 13.48
CA MET A 45 12.21 -0.90 13.20
C MET A 45 11.69 -0.14 14.40
N ILE A 46 12.30 1.00 14.70
CA ILE A 46 11.77 1.96 15.66
C ILE A 46 10.95 2.99 14.88
N VAL A 47 9.69 3.17 15.29
CA VAL A 47 8.72 3.98 14.56
C VAL A 47 7.92 4.86 15.50
N LYS A 48 7.53 6.04 15.01
CA LYS A 48 6.59 6.93 15.68
C LYS A 48 5.22 6.27 15.75
N ARG A 49 4.61 6.30 16.93
CA ARG A 49 3.21 5.92 17.08
C ARG A 49 2.33 6.98 16.40
N LEU A 50 1.63 6.57 15.35
CA LEU A 50 0.69 7.42 14.59
C LEU A 50 -0.75 6.97 14.80
N ASN A 51 -1.69 7.84 14.48
CA ASN A 51 -3.11 7.49 14.36
C ASN A 51 -3.39 7.02 12.93
N PRO A 52 -3.55 5.71 12.67
CA PRO A 52 -3.74 5.21 11.31
C PRO A 52 -5.10 5.64 10.77
N LEU A 53 -5.13 6.01 9.49
CA LEU A 53 -6.39 6.24 8.78
C LEU A 53 -7.18 4.91 8.70
N PRO A 54 -8.51 4.92 8.84
CA PRO A 54 -9.35 3.72 8.80
C PRO A 54 -9.58 3.21 7.36
N ILE A 55 -8.55 3.26 6.52
CA ILE A 55 -8.58 2.88 5.11
C ILE A 55 -7.28 2.20 4.69
N GLU A 56 -7.34 1.35 3.68
CA GLU A 56 -6.20 0.79 2.96
C GLU A 56 -6.16 1.40 1.56
N ALA A 57 -5.09 2.12 1.22
CA ALA A 57 -4.87 2.65 -0.12
C ALA A 57 -4.27 1.57 -1.01
N VAL A 58 -5.02 1.10 -2.01
CA VAL A 58 -4.61 0.03 -2.91
C VAL A 58 -4.56 0.54 -4.34
N VAL A 59 -3.35 0.60 -4.89
CA VAL A 59 -3.13 0.90 -6.31
C VAL A 59 -2.87 -0.40 -7.05
N ARG A 60 -3.44 -0.52 -8.24
CA ARG A 60 -3.24 -1.62 -9.18
C ARG A 60 -2.73 -1.02 -10.47
N GLY A 61 -1.71 -1.61 -11.07
CA GLY A 61 -1.29 -1.28 -12.43
C GLY A 61 -1.68 -2.33 -13.45
N TYR A 62 -2.14 -3.51 -13.01
CA TYR A 62 -2.50 -4.61 -13.90
C TYR A 62 -3.83 -5.24 -13.52
N LEU A 63 -4.59 -5.61 -14.55
CA LEU A 63 -5.87 -6.29 -14.42
C LEU A 63 -5.66 -7.79 -14.10
N ILE A 64 -5.42 -8.09 -12.82
CA ILE A 64 -5.17 -9.45 -12.31
C ILE A 64 -5.88 -9.71 -10.98
N GLY A 65 -5.84 -10.96 -10.51
CA GLY A 65 -6.36 -11.36 -9.20
C GLY A 65 -7.86 -11.07 -9.05
N SER A 66 -8.27 -10.54 -7.91
CA SER A 66 -9.67 -10.17 -7.66
C SER A 66 -10.18 -9.07 -8.60
N GLY A 67 -9.33 -8.15 -9.05
CA GLY A 67 -9.72 -7.12 -10.03
C GLY A 67 -10.09 -7.71 -11.39
N TRP A 68 -9.42 -8.79 -11.82
CA TRP A 68 -9.81 -9.50 -13.04
C TRP A 68 -11.17 -10.21 -12.88
N LYS A 69 -11.42 -10.82 -11.71
CA LYS A 69 -12.72 -11.46 -11.43
C LYS A 69 -13.87 -10.44 -11.46
N ASP A 70 -13.68 -9.29 -10.82
CA ASP A 70 -14.68 -8.21 -10.81
C ASP A 70 -14.95 -7.68 -12.23
N TYR A 71 -13.89 -7.51 -13.03
CA TYR A 71 -14.00 -7.10 -14.43
C TYR A 71 -14.76 -8.12 -15.28
N GLN A 72 -14.50 -9.42 -15.11
CA GLN A 72 -15.22 -10.46 -15.85
C GLN A 72 -16.71 -10.49 -15.49
N ALA A 73 -17.04 -10.25 -14.22
CA ALA A 73 -18.42 -10.25 -13.75
C ALA A 73 -19.21 -8.99 -14.14
N THR A 74 -18.58 -7.82 -14.10
CA THR A 74 -19.31 -6.54 -14.17
C THR A 74 -18.82 -5.59 -15.28
N GLY A 75 -17.68 -5.89 -15.91
CA GLY A 75 -16.97 -4.94 -16.77
C GLY A 75 -16.31 -3.79 -16.01
N SER A 76 -16.34 -3.81 -14.68
CA SER A 76 -15.82 -2.76 -13.81
C SER A 76 -14.79 -3.30 -12.81
N VAL A 77 -13.86 -2.45 -12.41
CA VAL A 77 -12.90 -2.72 -11.34
C VAL A 77 -12.94 -1.59 -10.35
N CYS A 78 -13.21 -1.90 -9.09
CA CYS A 78 -13.29 -0.91 -8.01
C CYS A 78 -14.31 0.21 -8.28
N GLY A 79 -15.40 -0.10 -9.01
CA GLY A 79 -16.42 0.85 -9.42
C GLY A 79 -16.09 1.69 -10.66
N ILE A 80 -14.93 1.47 -11.29
CA ILE A 80 -14.52 2.13 -12.54
C ILE A 80 -14.84 1.19 -13.70
N ASN A 81 -15.63 1.65 -14.67
CA ASN A 81 -15.93 0.87 -15.88
C ASN A 81 -14.72 0.78 -16.80
N TRP A 82 -14.45 -0.41 -17.33
CA TRP A 82 -13.36 -0.67 -18.26
C TRP A 82 -13.90 -1.06 -19.64
N ARG A 83 -13.18 -0.69 -20.70
CA ARG A 83 -13.57 -1.02 -22.08
C ARG A 83 -13.77 -2.53 -22.22
N LYS A 84 -14.91 -2.94 -22.81
CA LYS A 84 -15.22 -4.34 -23.14
C LYS A 84 -14.10 -4.96 -23.99
N GLY A 85 -13.76 -6.22 -23.71
CA GLY A 85 -12.66 -6.93 -24.38
C GLY A 85 -11.26 -6.60 -23.84
N SER A 86 -11.16 -6.02 -22.63
CA SER A 86 -9.87 -5.89 -21.97
C SER A 86 -9.32 -7.28 -21.61
N LYS A 87 -8.03 -7.48 -21.88
CA LYS A 87 -7.36 -8.76 -21.69
C LYS A 87 -6.79 -8.86 -20.27
N TRP A 88 -6.65 -10.08 -19.77
CA TRP A 88 -5.91 -10.37 -18.56
C TRP A 88 -4.47 -9.81 -18.65
N ARG A 89 -3.92 -9.30 -17.54
CA ARG A 89 -2.62 -8.60 -17.48
C ARG A 89 -2.50 -7.34 -18.33
N LYS A 90 -3.62 -6.77 -18.79
CA LYS A 90 -3.58 -5.45 -19.41
C LYS A 90 -3.22 -4.40 -18.37
N ASN A 91 -2.36 -3.46 -18.75
CA ASN A 91 -2.09 -2.26 -17.96
C ASN A 91 -3.42 -1.57 -17.63
N CYS A 92 -3.62 -1.38 -16.35
CA CYS A 92 -4.85 -0.96 -15.72
C CYS A 92 -4.45 -0.14 -14.50
N LEU A 93 -4.01 1.11 -14.72
CA LEU A 93 -3.77 2.01 -13.59
C LEU A 93 -5.14 2.34 -12.99
N SER A 94 -5.46 1.68 -11.90
CA SER A 94 -6.68 1.87 -11.14
C SER A 94 -6.35 1.92 -9.66
N GLN A 95 -7.02 2.80 -8.94
CA GLN A 95 -6.87 2.91 -7.50
C GLN A 95 -8.20 2.62 -6.83
N SER A 96 -8.09 1.98 -5.68
CA SER A 96 -9.21 1.65 -4.82
C SER A 96 -8.85 1.91 -3.37
N ILE A 97 -9.86 2.30 -2.60
CA ILE A 97 -9.78 2.28 -1.16
C ILE A 97 -10.43 0.98 -0.69
N ARG A 98 -9.69 0.19 0.07
CA ARG A 98 -10.27 -0.92 0.83
C ARG A 98 -10.52 -0.43 2.25
N LEU A 99 -11.60 -0.90 2.87
CA LEU A 99 -11.79 -0.71 4.30
C LEU A 99 -11.04 -1.82 5.02
N PRO A 100 -10.26 -1.52 6.08
CA PRO A 100 -9.63 -2.56 6.88
C PRO A 100 -10.73 -3.52 7.35
N PRO A 101 -10.49 -4.84 7.32
CA PRO A 101 -11.50 -5.80 7.72
C PRO A 101 -11.99 -5.48 9.13
N LYS A 102 -13.31 -5.41 9.33
CA LYS A 102 -13.88 -5.43 10.68
C LYS A 102 -13.40 -6.72 11.33
N ARG A 103 -12.46 -6.60 12.28
CA ARG A 103 -11.85 -7.55 13.24
C ARG A 103 -12.55 -8.91 13.46
N LYS A 104 -12.85 -9.65 12.40
CA LYS A 104 -13.35 -11.02 12.36
C LYS A 104 -12.74 -11.68 11.14
N LEU A 105 -11.83 -12.62 11.40
CA LEU A 105 -11.34 -13.57 10.41
C LEU A 105 -12.54 -14.26 9.77
N GLY A 106 -12.62 -14.27 8.44
CA GLY A 106 -13.53 -15.17 7.71
C GLY A 106 -14.21 -14.59 6.48
N ASN A 107 -14.30 -13.27 6.30
CA ASN A 107 -15.02 -12.72 5.14
C ASN A 107 -14.08 -12.12 4.09
N THR A 108 -14.23 -12.61 2.86
CA THR A 108 -13.67 -12.08 1.61
C THR A 108 -13.51 -10.56 1.67
N MET A 109 -12.27 -10.09 1.52
CA MET A 109 -11.91 -8.66 1.47
C MET A 109 -12.73 -7.94 0.39
N LYS A 110 -13.80 -7.24 0.78
CA LYS A 110 -14.63 -6.45 -0.15
C LYS A 110 -13.89 -5.17 -0.51
N ILE A 111 -13.66 -4.98 -1.80
CA ILE A 111 -13.15 -3.74 -2.38
C ILE A 111 -14.32 -2.77 -2.47
N PHE A 112 -14.13 -1.53 -2.04
CA PHE A 112 -15.16 -0.50 -2.15
C PHE A 112 -14.74 0.58 -3.15
N PRO A 113 -15.69 1.23 -3.84
CA PRO A 113 -15.39 2.43 -4.61
C PRO A 113 -14.86 3.54 -3.69
N MET A 114 -14.02 4.42 -4.25
CA MET A 114 -13.43 5.59 -3.58
C MET A 114 -14.45 6.42 -2.77
N LYS A 115 -15.71 6.46 -3.23
CA LYS A 115 -16.80 7.19 -2.57
C LYS A 115 -16.97 6.84 -1.09
N LYS A 116 -16.74 5.58 -0.69
CA LYS A 116 -16.80 5.19 0.74
C LYS A 116 -15.63 5.73 1.57
N GLY A 117 -14.49 6.02 0.96
CA GLY A 117 -13.37 6.68 1.64
C GLY A 117 -13.73 8.12 2.01
N PHE A 118 -14.45 8.83 1.14
CA PHE A 118 -14.93 10.19 1.39
C PHE A 118 -15.82 10.26 2.64
N ASP A 119 -16.72 9.28 2.80
CA ASP A 119 -17.61 9.23 3.96
C ASP A 119 -16.87 9.00 5.30
N LEU A 120 -15.68 8.42 5.28
CA LEU A 120 -14.94 8.04 6.50
C LEU A 120 -13.90 9.06 6.93
N ILE A 121 -13.18 9.65 5.98
CA ILE A 121 -12.03 10.53 6.27
C ILE A 121 -12.17 11.92 5.65
N GLY A 122 -13.29 12.20 4.99
CA GLY A 122 -13.50 13.45 4.25
C GLY A 122 -12.90 13.40 2.84
N GLU A 123 -13.48 14.20 1.95
CA GLU A 123 -13.11 14.23 0.53
C GLU A 123 -11.67 14.71 0.29
N GLU A 124 -11.28 15.80 0.95
CA GLU A 124 -9.95 16.39 0.78
C GLU A 124 -8.83 15.41 1.15
N LEU A 125 -8.90 14.83 2.36
CA LEU A 125 -7.89 13.89 2.84
C LEU A 125 -7.88 12.59 2.02
N ALA A 126 -9.05 12.10 1.61
CA ALA A 126 -9.12 10.94 0.71
C ALA A 126 -8.48 11.21 -0.66
N ASN A 127 -8.62 12.42 -1.20
CA ASN A 127 -7.96 12.81 -2.45
C ASN A 127 -6.44 12.95 -2.27
N GLN A 128 -5.96 13.44 -1.12
CA GLN A 128 -4.53 13.44 -0.80
C GLN A 128 -3.96 12.02 -0.72
N VAL A 129 -4.62 11.13 0.03
CA VAL A 129 -4.23 9.71 0.12
C VAL A 129 -4.23 9.06 -1.26
N ARG A 130 -5.25 9.37 -2.09
CA ARG A 130 -5.35 8.91 -3.47
C ARG A 130 -4.08 9.27 -4.25
N GLN A 131 -3.77 10.56 -4.29
CA GLN A 131 -2.64 11.08 -5.06
C GLN A 131 -1.30 10.51 -4.57
N ILE A 132 -1.04 10.57 -3.27
CA ILE A 132 0.20 10.05 -2.65
C ILE A 132 0.40 8.57 -2.97
N ALA A 133 -0.63 7.75 -2.85
CA ALA A 133 -0.50 6.31 -3.12
C ALA A 133 -0.25 6.02 -4.61
N ILE A 134 -0.83 6.79 -5.54
CA ILE A 134 -0.51 6.69 -6.97
C ILE A 134 0.95 7.07 -7.22
N ASP A 135 1.43 8.15 -6.60
CA ASP A 135 2.79 8.64 -6.79
C ASP A 135 3.83 7.65 -6.26
N ILE A 136 3.59 7.08 -5.06
CA ILE A 136 4.40 5.99 -4.50
C ILE A 136 4.41 4.77 -5.44
N TYR A 137 3.24 4.35 -5.93
CA TYR A 137 3.14 3.20 -6.83
C TYR A 137 3.91 3.43 -8.14
N ASN A 138 3.72 4.59 -8.77
CA ASN A 138 4.40 4.94 -10.02
C ASN A 138 5.92 5.04 -9.82
N PHE A 139 6.37 5.61 -8.71
CA PHE A 139 7.77 5.64 -8.34
C PHE A 139 8.33 4.22 -8.22
N GLY A 140 7.64 3.34 -7.48
CA GLY A 140 8.03 1.94 -7.29
C GLY A 140 8.09 1.16 -8.60
N VAL A 141 7.08 1.29 -9.47
CA VAL A 141 7.05 0.66 -10.80
C VAL A 141 8.21 1.14 -11.66
N ASN A 142 8.47 2.45 -11.72
CA ASN A 142 9.54 3.01 -12.53
C ASN A 142 10.91 2.56 -12.02
N HIS A 143 11.09 2.46 -10.70
CA HIS A 143 12.31 1.95 -10.10
C HIS A 143 12.50 0.46 -10.39
N ALA A 144 11.49 -0.36 -10.11
CA ALA A 144 11.54 -1.81 -10.27
C ALA A 144 11.74 -2.22 -11.74
N ARG A 145 11.11 -1.51 -12.68
CA ARG A 145 11.22 -1.78 -14.11
C ARG A 145 12.65 -1.65 -14.63
N LYS A 146 13.44 -0.71 -14.10
CA LYS A 146 14.87 -0.57 -14.43
C LYS A 146 15.70 -1.78 -14.02
N LYS A 147 15.19 -2.60 -13.10
CA LYS A 147 15.80 -3.84 -12.60
C LYS A 147 15.15 -5.10 -13.17
N GLY A 148 14.25 -4.97 -14.14
CA GLY A 148 13.53 -6.11 -14.74
C GLY A 148 12.40 -6.67 -13.88
N VAL A 149 11.98 -5.96 -12.82
CA VAL A 149 10.89 -6.37 -11.93
C VAL A 149 9.63 -5.57 -12.25
N TYR A 150 8.47 -6.24 -12.23
CA TYR A 150 7.17 -5.63 -12.52
C TYR A 150 6.24 -5.74 -11.31
N TYR A 151 5.72 -4.59 -10.86
CA TYR A 151 4.70 -4.54 -9.81
C TYR A 151 3.32 -4.50 -10.44
N CYS A 152 2.48 -5.44 -10.02
CA CYS A 152 1.13 -5.63 -10.55
C CYS A 152 0.10 -4.73 -9.87
#